data_AF-A0A950WEB4-F1
#
_entry.id   AF-A0A950WEB4-F1
#
_cell.length_a   1.000
_cell.length_b   1.000
_cell.length_c   1.000
_cell.angle_alpha   90.00
_cell.angle_beta   90.00
_cell.angle_gamma   90.00
#
_symmetry.space_group_name_H-M   'P 1'
#
loop_
_entity.id
_entity.type
_entity.pdbx_description
1 polymer ?
#
loop_
_entity_poly.entity_id
_entity_poly.type
_entity_poly.pdbx_seq_one_letter_code
_entity_poly.pdbx_strand_id
1 'polypeptide(L)' 'RAYLQLIHDKPATYSGVLAKAAGVDLPHFKPWVRKLKALGLTESLEVGYRLSPRGEVVLAAMKRS' A
#
# COMPACT_ATOMS: atom_id res chain seq x y z
N ARG A 1 -5.42 0.35 -7.41
CA ARG A 1 -4.67 -0.87 -7.82
C ARG A 1 -3.17 -0.72 -7.59
N ALA A 2 -2.48 0.22 -8.24
CA ALA A 2 -1.02 0.36 -8.19
C ALA A 2 -0.42 0.39 -6.77
N TYR A 3 -0.94 1.21 -5.85
CA TYR A 3 -0.40 1.25 -4.48
C TYR A 3 -0.72 0.02 -3.63
N LEU A 4 -1.87 -0.62 -3.83
CA LEU A 4 -2.17 -1.90 -3.17
C LEU A 4 -1.22 -2.99 -3.65
N GLN A 5 -0.99 -3.06 -4.97
CA GLN A 5 -0.04 -3.99 -5.57
C GLN A 5 1.38 -3.75 -5.06
N LEU A 6 1.81 -2.48 -5.01
CA LEU A 6 3.14 -2.13 -4.52
C LEU A 6 3.37 -2.52 -3.05
N ILE A 7 2.37 -2.33 -2.19
CA ILE A 7 2.45 -2.72 -0.77
C ILE A 7 2.42 -4.25 -0.63
N HIS A 8 1.63 -4.94 -1.44
CA HIS A 8 1.61 -6.41 -1.51
C HIS A 8 2.98 -6.98 -1.90
N ASP A 9 3.61 -6.44 -2.94
CA ASP A 9 4.87 -6.97 -3.47
C ASP A 9 6.08 -6.62 -2.58
N LYS A 10 5.94 -5.61 -1.73
CA LYS A 10 7.00 -5.09 -0.86
C LYS A 10 6.48 -4.84 0.56
N PRO A 11 6.06 -5.89 1.29
CA PRO A 11 5.60 -5.73 2.66
C PRO A 11 6.75 -5.27 3.56
N ALA A 12 6.41 -4.66 4.70
CA ALA A 12 7.36 -4.16 5.69
C ALA A 12 8.42 -3.18 5.13
N THR A 13 8.15 -2.55 4.00
CA THR A 13 9.08 -1.64 3.34
C THR A 13 8.80 -0.19 3.74
N TYR A 14 9.87 0.56 4.05
CA TYR A 14 9.78 1.96 4.45
C TYR A 14 9.09 2.82 3.38
N SER A 15 8.23 3.74 3.84
CA SER A 15 7.41 4.60 2.98
C SER A 15 8.19 5.38 1.91
N GLY A 16 9.42 5.83 2.21
CA GLY A 16 10.29 6.51 1.23
C GLY A 16 10.76 5.62 0.09
N VAL A 17 11.01 4.33 0.36
CA VAL A 17 11.40 3.36 -0.67
C VAL A 17 10.20 3.05 -1.57
N LEU A 18 9.01 2.90 -0.98
CA LEU A 18 7.77 2.70 -1.73
C LEU A 18 7.44 3.93 -2.60
N ALA A 19 7.58 5.14 -2.07
CA ALA A 19 7.38 6.37 -2.83
C ALA A 19 8.32 6.44 -4.05
N LYS A 20 9.61 6.19 -3.84
CA LYS A 20 10.61 6.12 -4.92
C LYS A 20 10.26 5.04 -5.96
N ALA A 21 9.83 3.85 -5.52
CA ALA A 21 9.41 2.78 -6.42
C ALA A 21 8.14 3.12 -7.21
N ALA A 22 7.28 3.99 -6.68
CA ALA A 22 6.12 4.53 -7.37
C ALA A 22 6.42 5.76 -8.25
N GLY A 23 7.67 6.24 -8.29
CA GLY A 23 8.07 7.42 -9.05
C GLY A 23 7.53 8.74 -8.50
N VAL A 24 7.12 8.76 -7.23
CA VAL A 24 6.59 9.95 -6.54
C VAL A 24 7.39 10.27 -5.30
N ASP A 25 7.28 11.50 -4.81
CA ASP A 25 7.87 11.87 -3.54
C ASP A 25 7.04 11.35 -2.34
N LEU A 26 7.62 11.49 -1.15
CA LEU A 26 7.00 11.04 0.09
C LEU A 26 5.73 11.83 0.48
N PRO A 27 5.69 13.18 0.34
CA PRO A 27 4.47 13.97 0.52
C PRO A 27 3.29 13.54 -0.35
N HIS A 28 3.53 13.13 -1.60
CA HIS A 28 2.48 12.62 -2.49
C HIS A 28 2.07 11.18 -2.14
N PHE A 29 3.02 10.35 -1.69
CA PHE A 29 2.76 8.95 -1.36
C PHE A 29 1.95 8.77 -0.06
N LYS A 30 2.32 9.47 1.01
CA LYS A 30 1.73 9.24 2.35
C LYS A 30 0.21 9.47 2.42
N PRO A 31 -0.39 10.49 1.79
CA PRO A 31 -1.84 10.66 1.76
C PRO A 31 -2.57 9.44 1.20
N TRP A 32 -2.03 8.79 0.16
CA TRP A 32 -2.61 7.57 -0.40
C TRP A 32 -2.58 6.41 0.58
N VAL A 33 -1.45 6.18 1.26
CA VAL A 33 -1.36 5.14 2.28
C VAL A 33 -2.33 5.40 3.43
N ARG A 34 -2.51 6.66 3.85
CA ARG A 34 -3.50 7.02 4.88
C ARG A 34 -4.93 6.72 4.43
N LYS A 35 -5.29 7.02 3.17
CA LYS A 35 -6.59 6.66 2.60
C LYS A 35 -6.80 5.15 2.61
N LEU A 36 -5.81 4.37 2.18
CA LEU A 36 -5.90 2.90 2.19
C LEU A 36 -6.06 2.34 3.61
N LYS A 37 -5.33 2.90 4.59
CA LYS A 37 -5.48 2.54 6.00
C LYS A 37 -6.86 2.89 6.54
N ALA A 38 -7.40 4.07 6.22
CA ALA A 38 -8.75 4.49 6.62
C ALA A 38 -9.84 3.59 6.03
N LEU A 39 -9.62 3.03 4.84
CA LEU A 39 -10.50 2.04 4.21
C LEU A 39 -10.32 0.61 4.78
N GLY A 40 -9.41 0.42 5.73
CA GLY A 40 -9.10 -0.87 6.32
C GLY A 40 -8.39 -1.82 5.35
N LEU A 41 -7.68 -1.30 4.34
CA LEU A 41 -7.01 -2.11 3.31
C LEU A 41 -5.52 -2.34 3.58
N THR A 42 -4.93 -1.57 4.49
CA THR A 42 -3.51 -1.68 4.86
C THR A 42 -3.34 -1.59 6.37
N GLU A 43 -2.34 -2.29 6.88
CA GLU A 43 -1.93 -2.26 8.29
C GLU A 43 -0.55 -1.61 8.41
N SER A 44 -0.35 -0.84 9.48
CA SER A 44 0.97 -0.30 9.82
C SER A 44 1.75 -1.35 10.60
N LEU A 45 3.01 -1.52 10.23
CA LEU A 45 3.97 -2.33 10.97
C LEU A 45 4.94 -1.41 11.71
N GLU A 46 5.80 -1.99 12.54
CA GLU A 46 6.95 -1.27 13.12
C GLU A 46 7.79 -0.62 12.01
N VAL A 47 8.00 -1.36 10.91
CA VAL A 47 8.63 -0.85 9.69
C VAL A 47 7.67 -1.01 8.52
N GLY A 48 7.22 0.12 7.96
CA GLY A 48 6.43 0.12 6.72
C GLY A 48 4.98 -0.36 6.88
N TYR A 49 4.48 -1.05 5.86
CA TYR A 49 3.07 -1.44 5.73
C TYR A 49 2.94 -2.85 5.15
N ARG A 50 1.77 -3.45 5.36
CA ARG A 50 1.29 -4.62 4.60
C ARG A 50 -0.18 -4.43 4.23
N LEU A 51 -0.69 -5.26 3.33
CA LEU A 51 -2.14 -5.33 3.14
C LEU A 51 -2.80 -5.97 4.36
N SER A 52 -4.01 -5.52 4.67
CA SER A 52 -4.89 -6.26 5.59
C SER A 52 -5.50 -7.46 4.88
N PRO A 53 -6.13 -8.41 5.59
CA PRO A 53 -6.89 -9.49 4.94
C PRO A 53 -7.94 -8.96 3.94
N ARG A 54 -8.58 -7.83 4.25
CA ARG A 54 -9.50 -7.16 3.33
C ARG A 54 -8.78 -6.56 2.11
N GLY A 55 -7.61 -5.97 2.33
CA GLY A 55 -6.76 -5.42 1.26
C GLY A 55 -6.38 -6.47 0.23
N GLU A 56 -6.03 -7.67 0.68
CA GLU A 56 -5.71 -8.82 -0.17
C GLU A 56 -6.89 -9.22 -1.06
N VAL A 57 -8.09 -9.35 -0.47
CA VAL A 57 -9.32 -9.67 -1.20
C VAL A 57 -9.64 -8.60 -2.25
N VAL A 58 -9.51 -7.32 -1.89
CA VAL A 58 -9.73 -6.21 -2.82
C VAL A 58 -8.72 -6.25 -3.97
N LEU A 59 -7.43 -6.44 -3.68
CA LEU A 59 -6.42 -6.54 -4.73
C LEU A 59 -6.69 -7.71 -5.68
N ALA A 60 -7.05 -8.88 -5.14
CA ALA A 60 -7.43 -10.03 -5.94
C ALA A 60 -8.66 -9.77 -6.81
N ALA A 61 -9.68 -9.08 -6.29
CA ALA A 61 -10.85 -8.69 -7.07
C ALA A 61 -10.50 -7.75 -8.23
N MET A 62 -9.62 -6.76 -8.00
CA MET A 62 -9.13 -5.83 -9.03
C MET A 62 -8.23 -6.48 -10.10
N LYS A 63 -7.69 -7.69 -9.85
CA LYS A 63 -6.90 -8.45 -10.84
C LYS A 63 -7.78 -9.25 -11.80
N ARG A 64 -9.03 -9.54 -11.42
CA ARG A 64 -9.99 -10.33 -12.20
C ARG A 64 -10.85 -9.50 -13.16
N SER A 65 -10.87 -8.18 -12.96
CA SER A 65 -11.52 -7.18 -13.82
C SER A 65 -10.54 -6.61 -14.82
#